data_AF-A0A7C3VRQ1-F1
#
_entry.id   AF-A0A7C3VRQ1-F1
#
_cell.length_a   1.000
_cell.length_b   1.000
_cell.length_c   1.000
_cell.angle_alpha   90.00
_cell.angle_beta   90.00
_cell.angle_gamma   90.00
#
_symmetry.space_group_name_H-M   'P 1'
#
loop_
_entity.id
_entity.type
_entity.pdbx_description
1 polymer ?
#
loop_
_entity_poly.entity_id
_entity_poly.type
_entity_poly.pdbx_seq_one_letter_code
_entity_poly.pdbx_strand_id
1 'polypeptide(L)'
;TKLKTTYADILPKLINPATGRIHTTLNQAVTTTGRLSSSDPNLQNIPIRSEVGREIRKAFIASPGNVLVSADYSQIELRILAHISQDEELLRAFEVGEDIHTRTATAIFGVSPHEVTAEMRRQAKTVNFAVIYGQTDYGLSRELNIPASVARRYIEEYFEQYPGVRKYIVNTLQSARAKGYVETLMGRRRYLPELNSANRVYREFAERAAVNMPIQGTAADIIKLAMIAVYDRLRAGGYRAKMVLQVHDELLFDVPEEEVSAVVNTVISAMENAYPLDVHLKVECKVGKDWCSVLPISADENEEVHRDIQDG
;
A
#
# COMPACT_ATOMS: atom_id res chain seq x y z
N THR A 1 1.09 -19.57 -21.65
CA THR A 1 0.26 -18.58 -20.92
C THR A 1 0.97 -17.23 -20.91
N LYS A 2 0.24 -16.12 -20.75
CA LYS A 2 0.81 -14.75 -20.70
C LYS A 2 1.96 -14.63 -19.69
N LEU A 3 1.88 -15.33 -18.54
CA LEU A 3 2.92 -15.31 -17.51
C LEU A 3 4.24 -15.96 -17.94
N LYS A 4 4.20 -17.05 -18.70
CA LYS A 4 5.41 -17.69 -19.25
C LYS A 4 6.12 -16.74 -20.21
N THR A 5 5.38 -16.17 -21.15
CA THR A 5 5.96 -15.29 -22.19
C THR A 5 6.35 -13.91 -21.66
N THR A 6 5.75 -13.43 -20.57
CA THR A 6 6.06 -12.11 -19.98
C THR A 6 7.21 -12.17 -18.97
N TYR A 7 7.36 -13.28 -18.24
CA TYR A 7 8.34 -13.38 -17.16
C TYR A 7 9.33 -14.53 -17.36
N ALA A 8 8.86 -15.78 -17.41
CA ALA A 8 9.76 -16.94 -17.43
C ALA A 8 10.73 -16.95 -18.63
N ASP A 9 10.26 -16.58 -19.82
CA ASP A 9 11.09 -16.56 -21.04
C ASP A 9 11.93 -15.28 -21.18
N ILE A 10 11.56 -14.21 -20.45
CA ILE A 10 12.16 -12.87 -20.58
C ILE A 10 13.20 -12.62 -19.49
N LEU A 11 12.90 -12.92 -18.23
CA LEU A 11 13.78 -12.60 -17.10
C LEU A 11 15.22 -13.14 -17.28
N PRO A 12 15.45 -14.38 -17.73
CA PRO A 12 16.81 -14.88 -17.98
C PRO A 12 17.57 -14.08 -19.05
N LYS A 13 16.86 -13.52 -20.03
CA LYS A 13 17.46 -12.71 -21.11
C LYS A 13 17.79 -11.28 -20.67
N LEU A 14 17.24 -10.83 -19.54
CA LEU A 14 17.48 -9.51 -18.97
C LEU A 14 18.63 -9.51 -17.94
N ILE A 15 19.30 -10.66 -17.73
CA ILE A 15 20.46 -10.74 -16.85
C ILE A 15 21.61 -9.96 -17.50
N ASN A 16 22.09 -8.93 -16.80
CA ASN A 16 23.23 -8.15 -17.24
C ASN A 16 24.52 -8.98 -17.09
N PRO A 17 25.27 -9.24 -18.18
CA PRO A 17 26.45 -10.11 -18.13
C PRO A 17 27.58 -9.62 -17.21
N ALA A 18 27.69 -8.31 -16.99
CA ALA A 18 28.75 -7.74 -16.16
C ALA A 18 28.49 -7.89 -14.66
N THR A 19 27.22 -8.03 -14.26
CA THR A 19 26.83 -8.06 -12.83
C THR A 19 26.18 -9.37 -12.42
N GLY A 20 25.70 -10.18 -13.39
CA GLY A 20 24.90 -11.37 -13.11
C GLY A 20 23.52 -11.07 -12.53
N ARG A 21 23.03 -9.83 -12.61
CA ARG A 21 21.76 -9.37 -12.02
C ARG A 21 20.82 -8.76 -13.05
N ILE A 22 19.54 -8.70 -12.72
CA ILE A 22 18.53 -7.95 -13.47
C ILE A 22 18.49 -6.52 -12.92
N HIS A 23 18.51 -5.54 -13.82
CA HIS A 23 18.45 -4.10 -13.48
C HIS A 23 17.14 -3.52 -14.02
N THR A 24 16.11 -3.44 -13.17
CA THR A 24 14.84 -2.80 -13.54
C THR A 24 15.00 -1.28 -13.66
N THR A 25 14.15 -0.65 -14.46
CA THR A 25 14.04 0.81 -14.54
C THR A 25 12.86 1.29 -13.69
N LEU A 26 13.14 2.07 -12.65
CA LEU A 26 12.11 2.77 -11.88
C LEU A 26 11.87 4.17 -12.46
N ASN A 27 10.69 4.38 -13.03
CA ASN A 27 10.31 5.61 -13.69
C ASN A 27 9.64 6.57 -12.69
N GLN A 28 10.31 7.68 -12.40
CA GLN A 28 9.88 8.64 -11.38
C GLN A 28 8.82 9.65 -11.86
N ALA A 29 8.79 9.96 -13.17
CA ALA A 29 8.00 11.04 -13.75
C ALA A 29 6.94 10.55 -14.76
N VAL A 30 6.38 9.35 -14.54
CA VAL A 30 5.41 8.73 -15.48
C VAL A 30 3.98 8.69 -14.92
N THR A 31 3.79 8.33 -13.66
CA THR A 31 2.43 8.13 -13.12
C THR A 31 1.79 9.45 -12.69
N THR A 32 0.47 9.55 -12.84
CA THR A 32 -0.31 10.75 -12.46
C THR A 32 -0.48 10.93 -10.96
N THR A 33 -0.29 9.86 -10.18
CA THR A 33 -0.40 9.90 -8.71
C THR A 33 0.95 10.03 -8.03
N GLY A 34 2.05 9.96 -8.78
CA GLY A 34 3.40 10.11 -8.24
C GLY A 34 4.04 8.80 -7.77
N ARG A 35 3.35 7.66 -7.84
CA ARG A 35 3.98 6.34 -7.62
C ARG A 35 5.12 6.11 -8.62
N LEU A 36 6.16 5.40 -8.20
CA LEU A 36 7.13 4.86 -9.15
C LEU A 36 6.43 3.82 -10.02
N SER A 37 6.80 3.72 -11.30
CA SER A 37 6.46 2.57 -12.14
C SER A 37 7.72 1.83 -12.54
N SER A 38 7.60 0.53 -12.83
CA SER A 38 8.73 -0.33 -13.17
C SER A 38 8.64 -0.82 -14.62
N SER A 39 9.76 -0.79 -15.34
CA SER A 39 9.91 -1.35 -16.70
C SER A 39 11.21 -2.14 -16.84
N ASP A 40 11.25 -3.04 -17.82
CA ASP A 40 12.43 -3.80 -18.23
C ASP A 40 13.20 -4.51 -17.09
N PRO A 41 12.55 -5.42 -16.33
CA PRO A 41 11.16 -5.85 -16.40
C PRO A 41 10.26 -5.05 -15.46
N ASN A 42 8.93 -5.11 -15.69
CA ASN A 42 7.96 -4.56 -14.73
C ASN A 42 7.79 -5.51 -13.54
N LEU A 43 8.49 -5.21 -12.44
CA LEU A 43 8.47 -6.02 -11.22
C LEU A 43 7.26 -5.74 -10.32
N GLN A 44 6.51 -4.67 -10.57
CA GLN A 44 5.28 -4.35 -9.82
C GLN A 44 4.11 -5.26 -10.20
N ASN A 45 4.12 -5.84 -11.40
CA ASN A 45 3.00 -6.63 -11.93
C ASN A 45 3.18 -8.15 -11.77
N ILE A 46 4.18 -8.62 -11.01
CA ILE A 46 4.36 -10.05 -10.75
C ILE A 46 3.27 -10.53 -9.78
N PRO A 47 2.36 -11.43 -10.20
CA PRO A 47 1.24 -11.86 -9.36
C PRO A 47 1.71 -12.49 -8.05
N ILE A 48 1.05 -12.13 -6.93
CA ILE A 48 1.41 -12.64 -5.59
C ILE A 48 0.64 -13.93 -5.26
N ARG A 49 -0.62 -14.02 -5.69
CA ARG A 49 -1.57 -15.06 -5.26
C ARG A 49 -1.64 -16.27 -6.17
N SER A 50 -1.20 -16.16 -7.42
CA SER A 50 -1.21 -17.31 -8.33
C SER A 50 0.00 -18.19 -8.08
N GLU A 51 -0.17 -19.49 -8.26
CA GLU A 51 0.91 -20.48 -8.14
C GLU A 51 2.10 -20.12 -9.05
N VAL A 52 1.83 -19.81 -10.32
CA VAL A 52 2.86 -19.38 -11.28
C VAL A 52 3.56 -18.08 -10.84
N GLY A 53 2.84 -17.14 -10.26
CA GLY A 53 3.41 -15.90 -9.75
C GLY A 53 4.35 -16.12 -8.56
N ARG A 54 3.99 -17.05 -7.66
CA ARG A 54 4.84 -17.51 -6.56
C ARG A 54 6.12 -18.16 -7.07
N GLU A 55 6.03 -19.04 -8.06
CA GLU A 55 7.22 -19.65 -8.68
C GLU A 55 8.14 -18.60 -9.34
N ILE A 56 7.58 -17.57 -9.99
CA ILE A 56 8.39 -16.45 -10.51
C ILE A 56 9.11 -15.71 -9.38
N ARG A 57 8.42 -15.44 -8.25
CA ARG A 57 9.03 -14.75 -7.09
C ARG A 57 10.15 -15.57 -6.45
N LYS A 58 10.07 -16.91 -6.45
CA LYS A 58 11.15 -17.79 -5.96
C LYS A 58 12.46 -17.64 -6.74
N ALA A 59 12.39 -17.19 -7.99
CA ALA A 59 13.59 -16.94 -8.81
C ALA A 59 14.38 -15.70 -8.38
N PHE A 60 13.81 -14.83 -7.54
CA PHE A 60 14.48 -13.67 -6.97
C PHE A 60 15.07 -14.06 -5.61
N ILE A 61 16.36 -14.35 -5.60
CA ILE A 61 17.11 -14.84 -4.43
C ILE A 61 18.04 -13.76 -3.85
N ALA A 62 18.38 -13.91 -2.57
CA ALA A 62 19.40 -13.11 -1.92
C ALA A 62 20.81 -13.37 -2.51
N SER A 63 21.73 -12.43 -2.30
CA SER A 63 23.14 -12.65 -2.61
C SER A 63 23.76 -13.72 -1.69
N PRO A 64 24.88 -14.37 -2.06
CA PRO A 64 25.54 -15.34 -1.18
C PRO A 64 25.92 -14.72 0.18
N GLY A 65 25.57 -15.40 1.28
CA GLY A 65 25.77 -14.90 2.65
C GLY A 65 24.72 -13.89 3.12
N ASN A 66 23.71 -13.60 2.30
CA ASN A 66 22.64 -12.67 2.61
C ASN A 66 21.27 -13.37 2.63
N VAL A 67 20.29 -12.65 3.18
CA VAL A 67 18.85 -12.92 3.08
C VAL A 67 18.13 -11.71 2.46
N LEU A 68 16.93 -11.96 1.95
CA LEU A 68 16.01 -10.90 1.56
C LEU A 68 15.18 -10.47 2.77
N VAL A 69 15.08 -9.16 2.97
CA VAL A 69 14.17 -8.53 3.92
C VAL A 69 13.13 -7.73 3.14
N SER A 70 11.85 -8.04 3.31
CA SER A 70 10.73 -7.23 2.79
C SER A 70 10.17 -6.42 3.95
N ALA A 71 10.00 -5.11 3.75
CA ALA A 71 9.37 -4.19 4.68
C ALA A 71 8.20 -3.51 3.99
N ASP A 72 6.97 -3.77 4.45
CA ASP A 72 5.72 -3.33 3.82
C ASP A 72 4.89 -2.51 4.79
N TYR A 73 4.34 -1.38 4.35
CA TYR A 73 3.45 -0.61 5.21
C TYR A 73 2.09 -1.32 5.38
N SER A 74 1.71 -1.59 6.62
CA SER A 74 0.41 -2.19 6.93
C SER A 74 -0.72 -1.17 6.72
N GLN A 75 -1.41 -1.29 5.59
CA GLN A 75 -2.62 -0.54 5.25
C GLN A 75 -2.42 0.99 5.17
N ILE A 76 -1.30 1.43 4.59
CA ILE A 76 -0.94 2.86 4.52
C ILE A 76 -2.05 3.75 3.93
N GLU A 77 -2.75 3.31 2.89
CA GLU A 77 -3.83 4.09 2.27
C GLU A 77 -5.02 4.30 3.22
N LEU A 78 -5.34 3.32 4.09
CA LEU A 78 -6.40 3.47 5.09
C LEU A 78 -5.95 4.36 6.26
N ARG A 79 -4.68 4.30 6.68
CA ARG A 79 -4.12 5.20 7.70
C ARG A 79 -4.13 6.65 7.21
N ILE A 80 -3.76 6.88 5.95
CA ILE A 80 -3.87 8.19 5.30
C ILE A 80 -5.33 8.62 5.23
N LEU A 81 -6.25 7.72 4.85
CA LEU A 81 -7.68 8.05 4.84
C LEU A 81 -8.16 8.52 6.22
N ALA A 82 -7.79 7.82 7.30
CA ALA A 82 -8.13 8.20 8.67
C ALA A 82 -7.66 9.63 8.98
N HIS A 83 -6.39 9.92 8.69
CA HIS A 83 -5.82 11.25 8.88
C HIS A 83 -6.51 12.33 8.03
N ILE A 84 -6.68 12.14 6.72
CA ILE A 84 -7.25 13.22 5.88
C ILE A 84 -8.76 13.42 6.09
N SER A 85 -9.47 12.37 6.51
CA SER A 85 -10.90 12.44 6.77
C SER A 85 -11.23 12.92 8.17
N GLN A 86 -10.26 12.84 9.10
CA GLN A 86 -10.44 13.13 10.52
C GLN A 86 -11.65 12.37 11.10
N ASP A 87 -11.85 11.15 10.61
CA ASP A 87 -12.95 10.30 11.04
C ASP A 87 -12.62 9.68 12.40
N GLU A 88 -13.37 10.08 13.43
CA GLU A 88 -13.10 9.69 14.82
C GLU A 88 -13.07 8.16 15.02
N GLU A 89 -14.00 7.44 14.38
CA GLU A 89 -14.08 5.99 14.50
C GLU A 89 -12.93 5.28 13.79
N LEU A 90 -12.51 5.79 12.62
CA LEU A 90 -11.38 5.23 11.89
C LEU A 90 -10.05 5.53 12.58
N LEU A 91 -9.87 6.74 13.12
CA LEU A 91 -8.72 7.12 13.94
C LEU A 91 -8.61 6.22 15.18
N ARG A 92 -9.69 6.12 15.96
CA ARG A 92 -9.75 5.28 17.17
C ARG A 92 -9.44 3.83 16.85
N ALA A 93 -10.01 3.28 15.77
CA ALA A 93 -9.79 1.88 15.39
C ALA A 93 -8.32 1.59 15.10
N PHE A 94 -7.58 2.52 14.48
CA PHE A 94 -6.14 2.35 14.30
C PHE A 94 -5.34 2.52 15.59
N GLU A 95 -5.73 3.45 16.47
CA GLU A 95 -5.08 3.71 17.75
C GLU A 95 -5.10 2.46 18.64
N VAL A 96 -6.25 1.77 18.72
CA VAL A 96 -6.38 0.54 19.53
C VAL A 96 -5.94 -0.74 18.79
N GLY A 97 -5.40 -0.62 17.58
CA GLY A 97 -4.93 -1.77 16.79
C GLY A 97 -6.03 -2.71 16.29
N GLU A 98 -7.26 -2.23 16.14
CA GLU A 98 -8.37 -3.02 15.61
C GLU A 98 -8.16 -3.37 14.11
N ASP A 99 -8.61 -4.55 13.71
CA ASP A 99 -8.65 -4.93 12.30
C ASP A 99 -9.81 -4.23 11.57
N ILE A 100 -9.49 -3.15 10.87
CA ILE A 100 -10.45 -2.30 10.14
C ILE A 100 -11.34 -3.12 9.19
N HIS A 101 -10.83 -4.20 8.57
CA HIS A 101 -11.66 -5.03 7.68
C HIS A 101 -12.69 -5.83 8.46
N THR A 102 -12.30 -6.36 9.62
CA THR A 102 -13.23 -7.06 10.52
C THR A 102 -14.25 -6.10 11.11
N ARG A 103 -13.82 -4.89 11.49
CA ARG A 103 -14.71 -3.82 11.98
C ARG A 103 -15.73 -3.37 10.94
N THR A 104 -15.32 -3.21 9.68
CA THR A 104 -16.25 -2.93 8.59
C THR A 104 -17.19 -4.12 8.37
N ALA A 105 -16.69 -5.36 8.46
CA ALA A 105 -17.51 -6.56 8.30
C ALA A 105 -18.61 -6.63 9.37
N THR A 106 -18.30 -6.35 10.63
CA THR A 106 -19.31 -6.34 11.69
C THR A 106 -20.44 -5.36 11.43
N ALA A 107 -20.12 -4.17 10.88
CA ALA A 107 -21.12 -3.16 10.56
C ALA A 107 -22.00 -3.59 9.37
N ILE A 108 -21.40 -4.01 8.26
CA ILE A 108 -22.16 -4.29 7.02
C ILE A 108 -22.95 -5.62 7.06
N PHE A 109 -22.49 -6.58 7.86
CA PHE A 109 -23.18 -7.87 8.05
C PHE A 109 -24.06 -7.92 9.30
N GLY A 110 -23.95 -6.93 10.21
CA GLY A 110 -24.71 -6.90 11.46
C GLY A 110 -24.38 -8.07 12.39
N VAL A 111 -23.12 -8.52 12.41
CA VAL A 111 -22.64 -9.64 13.22
C VAL A 111 -21.59 -9.18 14.23
N SER A 112 -21.40 -9.96 15.29
CA SER A 112 -20.35 -9.66 16.25
C SER A 112 -18.94 -9.95 15.68
N PRO A 113 -17.85 -9.38 16.25
CA PRO A 113 -16.50 -9.60 15.74
C PRO A 113 -16.06 -11.07 15.67
N HIS A 114 -16.55 -11.91 16.59
CA HIS A 114 -16.20 -13.34 16.63
C HIS A 114 -16.96 -14.19 15.62
N GLU A 115 -18.05 -13.66 15.04
CA GLU A 115 -18.83 -14.31 13.99
C GLU A 115 -18.34 -13.93 12.58
N VAL A 116 -17.39 -12.98 12.47
CA VAL A 116 -16.84 -12.56 11.18
C VAL A 116 -16.05 -13.69 10.55
N THR A 117 -16.59 -14.25 9.47
CA THR A 117 -15.90 -15.25 8.66
C THR A 117 -14.81 -14.62 7.79
N ALA A 118 -13.85 -15.44 7.33
CA ALA A 118 -12.82 -15.00 6.39
C ALA A 118 -13.41 -14.42 5.09
N GLU A 119 -14.56 -14.95 4.65
CA GLU A 119 -15.27 -14.43 3.47
C GLU A 119 -15.88 -13.05 3.75
N MET A 120 -16.55 -12.86 4.88
CA MET A 120 -17.10 -11.56 5.29
C MET A 120 -16.00 -10.51 5.37
N ARG A 121 -14.88 -10.84 6.01
CA ARG A 121 -13.69 -9.97 6.09
C ARG A 121 -13.14 -9.62 4.71
N ARG A 122 -13.11 -10.58 3.78
CA ARG A 122 -12.68 -10.35 2.39
C ARG A 122 -13.61 -9.38 1.66
N GLN A 123 -14.92 -9.54 1.82
CA GLN A 123 -15.90 -8.63 1.21
C GLN A 123 -15.81 -7.23 1.81
N ALA A 124 -15.68 -7.11 3.13
CA ALA A 124 -15.49 -5.82 3.81
C ALA A 124 -14.19 -5.13 3.39
N LYS A 125 -13.10 -5.89 3.16
CA LYS A 125 -11.89 -5.37 2.55
C LYS A 125 -12.17 -4.77 1.17
N THR A 126 -12.91 -5.46 0.30
CA THR A 126 -13.31 -4.91 -1.00
C THR A 126 -14.14 -3.64 -0.83
N VAL A 127 -15.08 -3.58 0.12
CA VAL A 127 -15.87 -2.36 0.40
C VAL A 127 -14.97 -1.18 0.82
N ASN A 128 -14.02 -1.39 1.76
CA ASN A 128 -13.09 -0.34 2.18
C ASN A 128 -12.32 0.25 0.99
N PHE A 129 -11.77 -0.61 0.13
CA PHE A 129 -11.02 -0.15 -1.05
C PHE A 129 -11.94 0.48 -2.10
N ALA A 130 -13.13 -0.06 -2.33
CA ALA A 130 -14.11 0.52 -3.23
C ALA A 130 -14.45 1.96 -2.83
N VAL A 131 -14.65 2.23 -1.53
CA VAL A 131 -14.91 3.59 -1.03
C VAL A 131 -13.69 4.50 -1.20
N ILE A 132 -12.47 4.03 -0.88
CA ILE A 132 -11.21 4.78 -1.12
C ILE A 132 -11.06 5.17 -2.60
N TYR A 133 -11.46 4.28 -3.51
CA TYR A 133 -11.34 4.49 -4.96
C TYR A 133 -12.58 5.19 -5.57
N GLY A 134 -13.53 5.65 -4.75
CA GLY A 134 -14.75 6.34 -5.18
C GLY A 134 -15.66 5.47 -6.07
N GLN A 135 -15.57 4.15 -5.92
CA GLN A 135 -16.32 3.19 -6.72
C GLN A 135 -17.83 3.33 -6.47
N THR A 136 -18.61 3.23 -7.54
CA THR A 136 -20.08 3.25 -7.45
C THR A 136 -20.62 1.92 -6.93
N ASP A 137 -21.86 1.94 -6.45
CA ASP A 137 -22.63 0.76 -6.10
C ASP A 137 -22.68 -0.30 -7.23
N TYR A 138 -22.82 0.14 -8.48
CA TYR A 138 -22.73 -0.75 -9.66
C TYR A 138 -21.34 -1.39 -9.82
N GLY A 139 -20.26 -0.64 -9.59
CA GLY A 139 -18.92 -1.17 -9.65
C GLY A 139 -18.69 -2.23 -8.57
N LEU A 140 -19.07 -1.90 -7.33
CA LEU A 140 -18.95 -2.80 -6.18
C LEU A 140 -19.80 -4.07 -6.35
N SER A 141 -21.02 -3.93 -6.87
CA SER A 141 -21.91 -5.05 -7.19
C SER A 141 -21.26 -6.06 -8.14
N ARG A 142 -20.58 -5.59 -9.19
CA ARG A 142 -19.86 -6.47 -10.14
C ARG A 142 -18.65 -7.16 -9.52
N GLU A 143 -17.91 -6.45 -8.67
CA GLU A 143 -16.70 -6.98 -8.04
C GLU A 143 -17.03 -8.03 -6.98
N LEU A 144 -18.07 -7.79 -6.18
CA LEU A 144 -18.54 -8.73 -5.15
C LEU A 144 -19.51 -9.80 -5.69
N ASN A 145 -19.96 -9.66 -6.94
CA ASN A 145 -21.00 -10.52 -7.53
C ASN A 145 -22.29 -10.57 -6.68
N ILE A 146 -22.78 -9.40 -6.26
CA ILE A 146 -23.99 -9.22 -5.44
C ILE A 146 -24.98 -8.26 -6.12
N PRO A 147 -26.27 -8.24 -5.75
CA PRO A 147 -27.22 -7.26 -6.27
C PRO A 147 -26.80 -5.81 -5.98
N ALA A 148 -27.08 -4.89 -6.90
CA ALA A 148 -26.74 -3.47 -6.75
C ALA A 148 -27.37 -2.82 -5.50
N SER A 149 -28.56 -3.27 -5.09
CA SER A 149 -29.20 -2.83 -3.85
C SER A 149 -28.39 -3.21 -2.60
N VAL A 150 -27.78 -4.40 -2.58
CA VAL A 150 -26.92 -4.84 -1.48
C VAL A 150 -25.62 -4.05 -1.46
N ALA A 151 -25.00 -3.84 -2.63
CA ALA A 151 -23.80 -3.02 -2.73
C ALA A 151 -24.03 -1.56 -2.26
N ARG A 152 -25.18 -0.96 -2.61
CA ARG A 152 -25.56 0.36 -2.12
C ARG A 152 -25.69 0.39 -0.61
N ARG A 153 -26.39 -0.60 -0.03
CA ARG A 153 -26.55 -0.72 1.42
C ARG A 153 -25.19 -0.81 2.13
N TYR A 154 -24.26 -1.62 1.62
CA TYR A 154 -22.90 -1.71 2.21
C TYR A 154 -22.16 -0.36 2.18
N ILE A 155 -22.30 0.42 1.11
CA ILE A 155 -21.69 1.76 1.03
C ILE A 155 -22.36 2.73 2.02
N GLU A 156 -23.68 2.65 2.17
CA GLU A 156 -24.43 3.46 3.13
C GLU A 156 -24.04 3.13 4.58
N GLU A 157 -24.07 1.86 4.96
CA GLU A 157 -23.62 1.35 6.28
C GLU A 157 -22.16 1.74 6.56
N TYR A 158 -21.28 1.69 5.56
CA TYR A 158 -19.89 2.16 5.71
C TYR A 158 -19.83 3.65 6.04
N PHE A 159 -20.62 4.49 5.38
CA PHE A 159 -20.61 5.94 5.66
C PHE A 159 -21.34 6.32 6.94
N GLU A 160 -22.29 5.51 7.40
CA GLU A 160 -22.88 5.66 8.74
C GLU A 160 -21.85 5.33 9.82
N GLN A 161 -21.02 4.31 9.59
CA GLN A 161 -19.91 3.95 10.47
C GLN A 161 -18.78 4.98 10.45
N TYR A 162 -18.46 5.53 9.28
CA TYR A 162 -17.34 6.47 9.07
C TYR A 162 -17.83 7.78 8.40
N PRO A 163 -18.56 8.64 9.14
CA PRO A 163 -19.14 9.87 8.60
C PRO A 163 -18.11 10.91 8.13
N GLY A 164 -16.93 10.94 8.75
CA GLY A 164 -15.81 11.80 8.36
C GLY A 164 -15.30 11.46 6.96
N VAL A 165 -15.32 10.17 6.57
CA VAL A 165 -14.96 9.74 5.22
C VAL A 165 -15.96 10.29 4.18
N ARG A 166 -17.27 10.26 4.47
CA ARG A 166 -18.28 10.86 3.59
C ARG A 166 -18.04 12.36 3.42
N LYS A 167 -17.78 13.07 4.53
CA LYS A 167 -17.47 14.51 4.53
C LYS A 167 -16.23 14.82 3.70
N TYR A 168 -15.16 14.04 3.84
CA TYR A 168 -13.94 14.15 3.04
C TYR A 168 -14.23 14.04 1.53
N ILE A 169 -15.00 13.03 1.10
CA ILE A 169 -15.33 12.82 -0.32
C ILE A 169 -16.06 14.04 -0.88
N VAL A 170 -17.11 14.50 -0.20
CA VAL A 170 -17.92 15.64 -0.64
C VAL A 170 -17.06 16.91 -0.76
N ASN A 171 -16.28 17.21 0.28
CA ASN A 171 -15.43 18.40 0.32
C ASN A 171 -14.33 18.35 -0.75
N THR A 172 -13.72 17.18 -0.95
CA THR A 172 -12.67 16.99 -1.97
C THR A 172 -13.23 17.24 -3.36
N LEU A 173 -14.39 16.67 -3.70
CA LEU A 173 -15.02 16.89 -5.01
C LEU A 173 -15.42 18.36 -5.22
N GLN A 174 -15.97 19.02 -4.20
CA GLN A 174 -16.33 20.43 -4.27
C GLN A 174 -15.09 21.31 -4.49
N SER A 175 -14.04 21.11 -3.70
CA SER A 175 -12.76 21.84 -3.85
C SER A 175 -12.11 21.56 -5.21
N ALA A 176 -12.11 20.31 -5.66
CA ALA A 176 -11.50 19.92 -6.93
C ALA A 176 -12.21 20.56 -8.13
N ARG A 177 -13.55 20.67 -8.12
CA ARG A 177 -14.31 21.37 -9.16
C ARG A 177 -14.01 22.87 -9.18
N ALA A 178 -13.82 23.48 -8.02
CA ALA A 178 -13.51 24.90 -7.90
C ALA A 178 -12.06 25.24 -8.31
N LYS A 179 -11.09 24.42 -7.89
CA LYS A 179 -9.65 24.65 -8.12
C LYS A 179 -9.14 24.07 -9.45
N GLY A 180 -9.82 23.05 -9.98
CA GLY A 180 -9.38 22.27 -11.15
C GLY A 180 -8.31 21.21 -10.86
N TYR A 181 -7.94 20.99 -9.59
CA TYR A 181 -6.95 20.01 -9.17
C TYR A 181 -7.19 19.52 -7.72
N VAL A 182 -6.52 18.43 -7.37
CA VAL A 182 -6.38 17.91 -5.99
C VAL A 182 -4.91 17.82 -5.60
N GLU A 183 -4.63 17.78 -4.29
CA GLU A 183 -3.30 17.79 -3.70
C GLU A 183 -3.09 16.64 -2.71
N THR A 184 -1.86 16.14 -2.60
CA THR A 184 -1.41 15.30 -1.47
C THR A 184 -1.10 16.16 -0.25
N LEU A 185 -0.88 15.53 0.91
CA LEU A 185 -0.43 16.23 2.12
C LEU A 185 0.88 16.99 1.93
N MET A 186 1.69 16.59 0.95
CA MET A 186 2.99 17.19 0.64
C MET A 186 2.94 18.12 -0.58
N GLY A 187 1.73 18.49 -1.04
CA GLY A 187 1.53 19.48 -2.10
C GLY A 187 1.70 18.96 -3.54
N ARG A 188 1.81 17.65 -3.76
CA ARG A 188 1.79 17.10 -5.13
C ARG A 188 0.41 17.31 -5.73
N ARG A 189 0.35 17.88 -6.93
CA ARG A 189 -0.92 18.18 -7.64
C ARG A 189 -1.26 17.17 -8.71
N ARG A 190 -2.56 16.90 -8.87
CA ARG A 190 -3.15 16.32 -10.08
C ARG A 190 -4.27 17.21 -10.60
N TYR A 191 -4.09 17.75 -11.79
CA TYR A 191 -5.13 18.50 -12.49
C TYR A 191 -6.17 17.56 -13.09
N LEU A 192 -7.44 17.95 -13.01
CA LEU A 192 -8.59 17.13 -13.41
C LEU A 192 -9.61 17.99 -14.18
N PRO A 193 -9.27 18.45 -15.40
CA PRO A 193 -10.15 19.29 -16.20
C PRO A 193 -11.50 18.61 -16.53
N GLU A 194 -11.54 17.28 -16.53
CA GLU A 194 -12.73 16.49 -16.83
C GLU A 194 -13.80 16.52 -15.73
N LEU A 195 -13.51 17.10 -14.55
CA LEU A 195 -14.50 17.27 -13.47
C LEU A 195 -15.72 18.10 -13.90
N ASN A 196 -15.55 18.99 -14.89
CA ASN A 196 -16.61 19.81 -15.45
C ASN A 196 -17.09 19.31 -16.83
N SER A 197 -16.68 18.10 -17.24
CA SER A 197 -17.08 17.54 -18.54
C SER A 197 -18.57 17.29 -18.60
N ALA A 198 -19.21 17.64 -19.73
CA ALA A 198 -20.58 17.26 -20.02
C ALA A 198 -20.73 15.73 -20.16
N ASN A 199 -19.67 15.03 -20.59
CA ASN A 199 -19.66 13.58 -20.70
C ASN A 199 -19.61 12.95 -19.29
N ARG A 200 -20.70 12.26 -18.93
CA ARG A 200 -20.87 11.60 -17.64
C ARG A 200 -19.75 10.62 -17.31
N VAL A 201 -19.28 9.83 -18.29
CA VAL A 201 -18.23 8.81 -18.06
C VAL A 201 -16.90 9.46 -17.70
N TYR A 202 -16.52 10.53 -18.40
CA TYR A 202 -15.29 11.27 -18.10
C TYR A 202 -15.37 11.98 -16.75
N ARG A 203 -16.53 12.57 -16.44
CA ARG A 203 -16.76 13.22 -15.15
C ARG A 203 -16.69 12.25 -13.97
N GLU A 204 -17.37 11.10 -14.05
CA GLU A 204 -17.32 10.07 -13.00
C GLU A 204 -15.91 9.48 -12.82
N PHE A 205 -15.13 9.36 -13.90
CA PHE A 205 -13.72 8.96 -13.81
C PHE A 205 -12.88 10.03 -13.09
N ALA A 206 -13.09 11.31 -13.41
CA ALA A 206 -12.39 12.43 -12.78
C ALA A 206 -12.74 12.57 -11.29
N GLU A 207 -14.00 12.34 -10.92
CA GLU A 207 -14.45 12.35 -9.52
C GLU A 207 -13.76 11.25 -8.70
N ARG A 208 -13.69 10.02 -9.24
CA ARG A 208 -12.93 8.93 -8.60
C ARG A 208 -11.45 9.26 -8.47
N ALA A 209 -10.86 9.81 -9.51
CA ALA A 209 -9.48 10.27 -9.50
C ALA A 209 -9.23 11.38 -8.47
N ALA A 210 -10.18 12.31 -8.29
CA ALA A 210 -10.09 13.39 -7.31
C ALA A 210 -10.10 12.87 -5.88
N VAL A 211 -10.95 11.90 -5.56
CA VAL A 211 -11.04 11.29 -4.22
C VAL A 211 -9.81 10.43 -3.92
N ASN A 212 -9.36 9.64 -4.89
CA ASN A 212 -8.28 8.69 -4.68
C ASN A 212 -6.88 9.34 -4.68
N MET A 213 -6.64 10.36 -5.51
CA MET A 213 -5.29 10.88 -5.71
C MET A 213 -4.65 11.45 -4.44
N PRO A 214 -5.34 12.19 -3.55
CA PRO A 214 -4.77 12.64 -2.28
C PRO A 214 -4.30 11.47 -1.42
N ILE A 215 -5.02 10.36 -1.39
CA ILE A 215 -4.68 9.16 -0.61
C ILE A 215 -3.48 8.44 -1.23
N GLN A 216 -3.63 8.00 -2.48
CA GLN A 216 -2.62 7.21 -3.17
C GLN A 216 -1.32 8.01 -3.40
N GLY A 217 -1.45 9.30 -3.72
CA GLY A 217 -0.32 10.17 -3.92
C GLY A 217 0.43 10.47 -2.62
N THR A 218 -0.29 10.65 -1.50
CA THR A 218 0.36 10.78 -0.18
C THR A 218 1.12 9.51 0.17
N ALA A 219 0.57 8.32 -0.09
CA ALA A 219 1.30 7.05 0.11
C ALA A 219 2.58 6.99 -0.76
N ALA A 220 2.49 7.46 -2.01
CA ALA A 220 3.63 7.54 -2.92
C ALA A 220 4.68 8.57 -2.48
N ASP A 221 4.27 9.64 -1.79
CA ASP A 221 5.19 10.63 -1.24
C ASP A 221 5.87 10.08 0.04
N ILE A 222 5.10 9.44 0.94
CA ILE A 222 5.62 8.82 2.17
C ILE A 222 6.66 7.75 1.84
N ILE A 223 6.38 6.82 0.92
CA ILE A 223 7.34 5.76 0.58
C ILE A 223 8.65 6.34 0.02
N LYS A 224 8.61 7.49 -0.68
CA LYS A 224 9.83 8.15 -1.18
C LYS A 224 10.62 8.81 -0.06
N LEU A 225 9.94 9.46 0.90
CA LEU A 225 10.61 9.98 2.10
C LEU A 225 11.23 8.83 2.90
N ALA A 226 10.51 7.72 3.04
CA ALA A 226 11.00 6.52 3.70
C ALA A 226 12.23 5.95 3.00
N MET A 227 12.25 5.89 1.67
CA MET A 227 13.42 5.45 0.90
C MET A 227 14.66 6.31 1.19
N ILE A 228 14.49 7.63 1.27
CA ILE A 228 15.58 8.57 1.59
C ILE A 228 16.06 8.34 3.03
N ALA A 229 15.12 8.32 3.99
CA ALA A 229 15.43 8.12 5.41
C ALA A 229 16.14 6.78 5.67
N VAL A 230 15.67 5.70 5.04
CA VAL A 230 16.31 4.38 5.12
C VAL A 230 17.71 4.42 4.53
N TYR A 231 17.89 5.03 3.35
CA TYR A 231 19.22 5.14 2.72
C TYR A 231 20.22 5.86 3.63
N ASP A 232 19.83 7.01 4.19
CA ASP A 232 20.70 7.81 5.06
C ASP A 232 21.05 7.07 6.35
N ARG A 233 20.06 6.43 7.00
CA ARG A 233 20.29 5.68 8.24
C ARG A 233 21.14 4.43 8.02
N LEU A 234 20.93 3.70 6.92
CA LEU A 234 21.75 2.53 6.60
C LEU A 234 23.21 2.94 6.38
N ARG A 235 23.45 4.06 5.68
CA ARG A 235 24.80 4.59 5.49
C ARG A 235 25.44 5.10 6.77
N ALA A 236 24.70 5.82 7.60
CA ALA A 236 25.20 6.32 8.88
C ALA A 236 25.59 5.18 9.84
N GLY A 237 24.82 4.08 9.83
CA GLY A 237 25.11 2.88 10.61
C GLY A 237 26.22 1.99 10.03
N GLY A 238 26.74 2.30 8.83
CA GLY A 238 27.79 1.50 8.19
C GLY A 238 27.35 0.11 7.73
N TYR A 239 26.04 -0.13 7.58
CA TYR A 239 25.49 -1.42 7.16
C TYR A 239 25.84 -1.72 5.70
N ARG A 240 26.02 -3.00 5.38
CA ARG A 240 26.24 -3.51 4.02
C ARG A 240 24.93 -3.84 3.29
N ALA A 241 23.80 -3.79 4.00
CA ALA A 241 22.46 -3.95 3.43
C ALA A 241 22.23 -3.05 2.21
N LYS A 242 21.56 -3.60 1.19
CA LYS A 242 21.20 -2.87 -0.04
C LYS A 242 19.70 -2.89 -0.25
N MET A 243 19.09 -1.72 -0.43
CA MET A 243 17.73 -1.63 -0.95
C MET A 243 17.76 -2.02 -2.44
N VAL A 244 17.11 -3.13 -2.80
CA VAL A 244 17.19 -3.71 -4.15
C VAL A 244 15.94 -3.46 -4.99
N LEU A 245 14.79 -3.22 -4.35
CA LEU A 245 13.54 -2.99 -5.08
C LEU A 245 12.54 -2.20 -4.25
N GLN A 246 11.72 -1.40 -4.94
CA GLN A 246 10.51 -0.78 -4.41
C GLN A 246 9.31 -1.32 -5.20
N VAL A 247 8.30 -1.87 -4.50
CA VAL A 247 7.08 -2.41 -5.11
C VAL A 247 5.87 -1.99 -4.30
N HIS A 248 4.99 -1.18 -4.89
CA HIS A 248 3.79 -0.65 -4.22
C HIS A 248 4.13 0.12 -2.93
N ASP A 249 3.89 -0.45 -1.77
CA ASP A 249 4.15 0.02 -0.41
C ASP A 249 5.27 -0.77 0.29
N GLU A 250 5.91 -1.70 -0.43
CA GLU A 250 7.01 -2.55 0.03
C GLU A 250 8.38 -2.05 -0.45
N LEU A 251 9.37 -2.11 0.46
CA LEU A 251 10.79 -2.02 0.17
C LEU A 251 11.45 -3.38 0.39
N LEU A 252 12.22 -3.84 -0.59
CA LEU A 252 12.96 -5.10 -0.54
C LEU A 252 14.46 -4.82 -0.40
N PHE A 253 15.11 -5.55 0.49
CA PHE A 253 16.52 -5.41 0.83
C PHE A 253 17.25 -6.74 0.69
N ASP A 254 18.52 -6.67 0.30
CA ASP A 254 19.50 -7.76 0.28
C ASP A 254 20.50 -7.50 1.42
N VAL A 255 20.44 -8.32 2.48
CA VAL A 255 21.00 -8.02 3.80
C VAL A 255 21.90 -9.17 4.26
N PRO A 256 23.15 -8.92 4.69
CA PRO A 256 23.98 -9.96 5.31
C PRO A 256 23.27 -10.62 6.49
N GLU A 257 23.35 -11.95 6.61
CA GLU A 257 22.65 -12.70 7.66
C GLU A 257 22.96 -12.16 9.07
N GLU A 258 24.20 -11.72 9.30
CA GLU A 258 24.67 -11.15 10.56
C GLU A 258 24.15 -9.73 10.87
N GLU A 259 23.59 -9.02 9.88
CA GLU A 259 23.10 -7.64 10.04
C GLU A 259 21.57 -7.54 10.14
N VAL A 260 20.84 -8.66 9.98
CA VAL A 260 19.37 -8.68 9.81
C VAL A 260 18.65 -7.93 10.91
N SER A 261 18.86 -8.28 12.18
CA SER A 261 18.12 -7.68 13.30
C SER A 261 18.34 -6.16 13.38
N ALA A 262 19.59 -5.70 13.25
CA ALA A 262 19.92 -4.27 13.32
C ALA A 262 19.37 -3.49 12.11
N VAL A 263 19.40 -4.08 10.92
CA VAL A 263 18.86 -3.49 9.70
C VAL A 263 17.34 -3.41 9.75
N VAL A 264 16.66 -4.46 10.23
CA VAL A 264 15.20 -4.49 10.40
C VAL A 264 14.76 -3.36 11.33
N ASN A 265 15.39 -3.22 12.50
CA ASN A 265 15.05 -2.16 13.45
C ASN A 265 15.27 -0.77 12.85
N THR A 266 16.37 -0.59 12.12
CA THR A 266 16.69 0.65 11.42
C THR A 266 15.64 0.98 10.35
N VAL A 267 15.23 -0.01 9.57
CA VAL A 267 14.24 0.14 8.48
C VAL A 267 12.85 0.43 9.04
N ILE A 268 12.39 -0.32 10.04
CA ILE A 268 11.09 -0.09 10.70
C ILE A 268 11.06 1.34 11.24
N SER A 269 12.03 1.72 12.07
CA SER A 269 12.07 3.07 12.65
C SER A 269 12.12 4.17 11.57
N ALA A 270 12.85 3.97 10.47
CA ALA A 270 12.93 4.96 9.40
C ALA A 270 11.61 5.11 8.64
N MET A 271 10.94 3.99 8.36
CA MET A 271 9.70 3.96 7.60
C MET A 271 8.50 4.43 8.43
N GLU A 272 8.36 3.96 9.68
CA GLU A 272 7.26 4.36 10.56
C GLU A 272 7.30 5.86 10.90
N ASN A 273 8.51 6.44 10.96
CA ASN A 273 8.70 7.87 11.23
C ASN A 273 8.94 8.72 9.96
N ALA A 274 8.68 8.18 8.77
CA ALA A 274 8.95 8.88 7.52
C ALA A 274 8.10 10.14 7.32
N TYR A 275 6.91 10.18 7.93
CA TYR A 275 6.02 11.33 7.87
C TYR A 275 5.04 11.31 9.06
N PRO A 276 4.79 12.45 9.73
CA PRO A 276 3.85 12.51 10.83
C PRO A 276 2.40 12.44 10.32
N LEU A 277 1.63 11.52 10.88
CA LEU A 277 0.17 11.41 10.72
C LEU A 277 -0.46 11.29 12.12
N ASP A 278 -1.75 11.56 12.23
CA ASP A 278 -2.49 11.33 13.49
C ASP A 278 -2.63 9.84 13.83
N VAL A 279 -2.32 8.97 12.87
CA VAL A 279 -2.29 7.52 13.04
C VAL A 279 -0.88 7.02 12.81
N HIS A 280 -0.37 6.22 13.74
CA HIS A 280 0.95 5.59 13.63
C HIS A 280 1.09 4.83 12.30
N LEU A 281 2.13 5.11 11.52
CA LEU A 281 2.45 4.28 10.36
C LEU A 281 3.05 2.97 10.88
N LYS A 282 2.46 1.84 10.51
CA LYS A 282 2.95 0.52 10.91
C LYS A 282 3.67 -0.17 9.75
N VAL A 283 4.80 -0.80 10.02
CA VAL A 283 5.58 -1.58 9.05
C VAL A 283 5.66 -3.04 9.49
N GLU A 284 5.43 -3.95 8.55
CA GLU A 284 5.63 -5.38 8.75
C GLU A 284 6.87 -5.83 7.98
N CYS A 285 7.81 -6.46 8.70
CA CYS A 285 9.01 -7.04 8.10
C CYS A 285 8.90 -8.56 7.96
N LYS A 286 9.41 -9.07 6.83
CA LYS A 286 9.52 -10.50 6.53
C LYS A 286 10.91 -10.82 6.02
N VAL A 287 11.42 -12.01 6.35
CA VAL A 287 12.78 -12.45 5.99
C VAL A 287 12.73 -13.79 5.27
N GLY A 288 13.53 -13.96 4.23
CA GLY A 288 13.60 -15.22 3.49
C GLY A 288 14.79 -15.29 2.54
N LYS A 289 15.09 -16.49 2.04
CA LYS A 289 16.17 -16.70 1.05
C LYS A 289 15.78 -16.26 -0.36
N ASP A 290 14.48 -16.21 -0.63
CA ASP A 290 13.88 -15.78 -1.88
C ASP A 290 12.63 -14.94 -1.60
N TRP A 291 12.20 -14.16 -2.59
CA TRP A 291 11.12 -13.19 -2.42
C TRP A 291 9.74 -13.83 -2.21
N CYS A 292 9.55 -15.09 -2.59
CA CYS A 292 8.29 -15.81 -2.32
C CYS A 292 8.23 -16.36 -0.90
N SER A 293 9.36 -16.82 -0.37
CA SER A 293 9.44 -17.57 0.90
C SER A 293 9.78 -16.68 2.10
N VAL A 294 9.56 -15.36 2.00
CA VAL A 294 9.74 -14.44 3.13
C VAL A 294 8.68 -14.71 4.21
N LEU A 295 9.12 -14.91 5.45
CA LEU A 295 8.26 -15.18 6.61
C LEU A 295 8.28 -14.01 7.59
N PRO A 296 7.16 -13.72 8.28
CA PRO A 296 7.15 -12.70 9.33
C PRO A 296 8.26 -12.93 10.35
N ILE A 297 8.92 -11.85 10.75
CA ILE A 297 9.83 -11.87 11.90
C ILE A 297 8.98 -12.08 13.17
N SER A 298 9.39 -12.98 14.05
CA SER A 298 8.63 -13.31 15.27
C SER A 298 8.38 -12.07 16.14
N ALA A 299 7.20 -12.01 16.76
CA ALA A 299 6.75 -10.88 17.57
C ALA A 299 7.71 -10.52 18.74
N ASP A 300 8.45 -11.50 19.26
CA ASP A 300 9.41 -11.28 20.34
C ASP A 300 10.57 -10.34 19.95
N GLU A 301 10.92 -10.26 18.66
CA GLU A 301 11.92 -9.31 18.15
C GLU A 301 11.30 -7.93 17.81
N ASN A 302 9.97 -7.82 17.68
CA ASN A 302 9.26 -6.56 17.44
C ASN A 302 8.90 -5.82 18.75
N GLU A 303 8.70 -6.53 19.87
CA GLU A 303 8.32 -5.89 21.14
C GLU A 303 9.48 -5.20 21.87
N GLU A 304 10.73 -5.69 21.72
CA GLU A 304 11.92 -4.98 22.20
C GLU A 304 12.08 -3.61 21.49
N VAL A 305 11.68 -3.55 20.21
CA VAL A 305 11.79 -2.35 19.36
C VAL A 305 10.76 -1.28 19.72
N HIS A 306 9.53 -1.66 20.11
CA HIS A 306 8.50 -0.68 20.47
C HIS A 306 8.73 -0.04 21.85
N ARG A 307 9.45 -0.70 22.78
CA ARG A 307 9.80 -0.10 24.08
C ARG A 307 10.92 0.94 23.94
N ASP A 308 11.93 0.65 23.13
CA ASP A 308 13.08 1.55 22.96
C ASP A 308 12.74 2.87 22.24
N ILE A 309 11.63 2.93 21.49
CA ILE A 309 11.16 4.15 20.80
C ILE A 309 10.29 5.04 21.70
N GLN A 310 9.66 4.49 22.74
CA GLN A 310 8.86 5.29 23.68
C GLN A 310 9.69 5.89 24.83
N ASP A 311 10.88 5.34 25.09
CA ASP A 311 11.75 5.74 26.20
C ASP A 311 12.96 6.61 25.76
N GLY A 312 13.03 7.07 24.51
CA GLY A 312 14.12 7.91 23.96
C GLY A 312 13.64 9.16 23.23
#